data_AF-A0A7J0D633-F1
#
_entry.id   AF-A0A7J0D633-F1
#
_cell.length_a   1.000
_cell.length_b   1.000
_cell.length_c   1.000
_cell.angle_alpha   90.00
_cell.angle_beta   90.00
_cell.angle_gamma   90.00
#
_symmetry.space_group_name_H-M   'P 1'
#
loop_
_entity.id
_entity.type
_entity.pdbx_description
1 polymer ?
#
loop_
_entity_poly.entity_id
_entity_poly.type
_entity_poly.pdbx_seq_one_letter_code
_entity_poly.pdbx_strand_id
1 'polypeptide(L)'
;MGELSVKNDEFRRLWATHNVKEKGHGIKRIRHPLVGDMALSYETLHLPDDEEQCLVVYHAEPDSESAQALHLLASWGADAVRADVGGA
;
A
#
# COMPACT_ATOMS: atom_id res chain seq x y z
N MET A 1 -1.99 5.44 18.68
CA MET A 1 -3.46 5.34 18.77
C MET A 1 -4.16 6.58 19.34
N GLY A 2 -3.72 7.12 20.47
CA GLY A 2 -4.39 8.25 21.13
C GLY A 2 -4.48 9.53 20.30
N GLU A 3 -3.40 9.90 19.59
CA GLU A 3 -3.36 11.14 18.82
C GLU A 3 -4.38 11.21 17.67
N LEU A 4 -4.46 10.16 16.84
CA LEU A 4 -5.43 10.08 15.74
C LEU A 4 -6.88 10.05 16.27
N SER A 5 -7.10 9.40 17.41
CA SER A 5 -8.43 9.36 18.04
C SER A 5 -8.84 10.73 18.58
N VAL A 6 -7.90 11.59 19.00
CA VAL A 6 -8.20 12.96 19.44
C VAL A 6 -8.45 13.89 18.25
N LYS A 7 -7.67 13.75 17.18
CA LYS A 7 -7.65 14.68 16.04
C LYS A 7 -8.60 14.33 14.90
N ASN A 8 -9.11 13.10 14.83
CA ASN A 8 -9.98 12.65 13.74
C ASN A 8 -11.18 11.86 14.29
N ASP A 9 -12.35 12.49 14.25
CA ASP A 9 -13.60 11.89 14.75
C ASP A 9 -14.04 10.66 13.94
N GLU A 10 -13.77 10.64 12.63
CA GLU A 10 -14.05 9.47 11.79
C GLU A 10 -13.17 8.29 12.19
N PHE A 11 -11.87 8.54 12.38
CA PHE A 11 -10.94 7.53 12.87
C PHE A 11 -11.36 7.01 14.24
N ARG A 12 -11.74 7.90 15.17
CA ARG A 12 -12.24 7.51 16.49
C ARG A 12 -13.45 6.59 16.38
N ARG A 13 -14.43 6.95 15.54
CA ARG A 13 -15.64 6.14 15.32
C ARG A 13 -15.31 4.77 14.79
N LEU A 14 -14.45 4.69 13.76
CA LEU A 14 -14.05 3.43 13.17
C LEU A 14 -13.22 2.58 14.15
N TRP A 15 -12.29 3.19 14.88
CA TRP A 15 -11.44 2.49 15.84
C TRP A 15 -12.24 1.92 17.02
N ALA A 16 -13.27 2.63 17.50
CA ALA A 16 -14.15 2.15 18.56
C ALA A 16 -14.89 0.85 18.20
N THR A 17 -15.08 0.55 16.91
CA THR A 17 -15.69 -0.70 16.46
C THR A 17 -14.79 -1.93 16.63
N HIS A 18 -13.49 -1.74 16.93
CA HIS A 18 -12.49 -2.79 17.08
C HIS A 18 -12.44 -3.80 15.92
N ASN A 19 -12.95 -3.43 14.73
CA ASN A 19 -12.94 -4.28 13.55
C ASN A 19 -11.56 -4.26 12.85
N VAL A 20 -10.49 -4.32 13.64
CA VAL A 20 -9.13 -4.46 13.16
C VAL A 20 -8.89 -5.94 12.95
N LYS A 21 -8.68 -6.34 11.70
CA LYS A 21 -8.33 -7.70 11.34
C LYS A 21 -6.90 -7.72 10.84
N GLU A 22 -6.20 -8.79 11.19
CA GLU A 22 -4.92 -9.10 10.57
C GLU A 22 -5.11 -9.21 9.05
N LYS A 23 -4.23 -8.54 8.31
CA LYS A 23 -4.31 -8.49 6.85
C LYS A 23 -3.24 -9.40 6.27
N GLY A 24 -3.47 -10.71 6.35
CA GLY A 24 -2.57 -11.71 5.76
C GLY A 24 -2.49 -11.61 4.25
N HIS A 25 -3.63 -11.64 3.55
CA HIS A 25 -3.69 -11.43 2.10
C HIS A 25 -5.06 -10.89 1.66
N GLY A 26 -5.19 -10.47 0.41
CA GLY A 26 -6.47 -10.07 -0.18
C GLY A 26 -6.31 -9.18 -1.41
N ILE A 27 -7.40 -8.53 -1.84
CA ILE A 27 -7.38 -7.57 -2.95
C ILE A 27 -7.61 -6.17 -2.41
N LYS A 28 -6.68 -5.26 -2.68
CA LYS A 28 -6.79 -3.84 -2.42
C LYS A 28 -7.25 -3.13 -3.68
N ARG A 29 -8.41 -2.46 -3.59
CA ARG A 29 -8.88 -1.53 -4.63
C ARG A 29 -8.37 -0.13 -4.30
N ILE A 30 -7.66 0.47 -5.24
CA ILE A 30 -7.03 1.79 -5.09
C ILE A 30 -7.48 2.66 -6.25
N ARG A 31 -7.87 3.89 -5.95
CA ARG A 31 -8.04 4.94 -6.96
C ARG A 31 -6.81 5.83 -6.94
N HIS A 32 -5.90 5.63 -7.89
CA HIS A 32 -4.69 6.41 -8.01
C HIS A 32 -4.93 7.64 -8.91
N PRO A 33 -4.52 8.85 -8.51
CA PRO A 33 -4.84 10.07 -9.25
C PRO A 33 -4.32 10.09 -10.69
N LEU A 34 -3.22 9.39 -10.96
CA LEU A 34 -2.56 9.42 -12.25
C LEU A 34 -2.91 8.25 -13.19
N VAL A 35 -3.27 7.09 -12.64
CA VAL A 35 -3.51 5.87 -13.44
C VAL A 35 -4.91 5.27 -13.23
N GLY A 36 -5.76 5.96 -12.45
CA GLY A 36 -7.14 5.55 -12.22
C GLY A 36 -7.27 4.39 -11.23
N ASP A 37 -8.29 3.58 -11.43
CA ASP A 37 -8.65 2.48 -10.54
C ASP A 37 -7.73 1.26 -10.78
N MET A 38 -7.22 0.67 -9.70
CA MET A 38 -6.39 -0.53 -9.70
C MET A 38 -6.92 -1.56 -8.70
N ALA A 39 -6.84 -2.83 -9.06
CA ALA A 39 -7.04 -3.97 -8.17
C ALA A 39 -5.71 -4.69 -7.98
N LEU A 40 -5.13 -4.57 -6.79
CA LEU A 40 -3.86 -5.19 -6.43
C LEU A 40 -4.08 -6.28 -5.39
N SER A 41 -3.63 -7.49 -5.68
CA SER A 41 -3.45 -8.50 -4.66
C SER A 41 -2.38 -8.04 -3.68
N TYR A 42 -2.59 -8.28 -2.39
CA TYR A 42 -1.60 -8.01 -1.36
C TYR A 42 -1.34 -9.24 -0.51
N GLU A 43 -0.11 -9.33 -0.01
CA GLU A 43 0.34 -10.35 0.94
C GLU A 43 1.20 -9.67 2.01
N THR A 44 1.00 -10.03 3.27
CA THR A 44 1.84 -9.60 4.40
C THR A 44 2.68 -10.79 4.85
N LEU A 45 4.00 -10.61 4.77
CA LEU A 45 5.00 -11.63 5.09
C LEU A 45 5.77 -11.17 6.34
N HIS A 46 5.67 -11.92 7.44
CA HIS A 46 6.40 -11.62 8.67
C HIS A 46 7.84 -12.13 8.61
N LEU A 47 8.77 -11.40 9.22
CA LEU A 47 10.16 -11.84 9.30
C LEU A 47 10.30 -12.90 10.41
N PRO A 48 11.05 -14.00 10.18
CA PRO A 48 11.20 -15.05 11.19
C PRO A 48 11.79 -14.59 12.53
N ASP A 49 12.73 -13.63 12.48
CA ASP A 49 13.49 -13.17 13.65
C ASP A 49 13.06 -11.78 14.16
N ASP A 50 12.01 -11.19 13.56
CA ASP A 50 11.48 -9.87 13.95
C ASP A 50 9.97 -9.81 13.70
N GLU A 51 9.19 -10.07 14.75
CA GLU A 51 7.71 -10.05 14.70
C GLU A 51 7.13 -8.64 14.53
N GLU A 52 7.92 -7.60 14.80
CA GLU A 52 7.51 -6.20 14.63
C GLU A 52 7.66 -5.74 13.17
N GLN A 53 8.39 -6.49 12.36
CA GLN A 53 8.62 -6.22 10.94
C GLN A 53 7.82 -7.18 10.04
N CYS A 54 7.29 -6.60 8.96
CA CYS A 54 6.70 -7.36 7.88
C CYS A 54 6.98 -6.70 6.53
N LEU A 55 7.03 -7.53 5.48
CA LEU A 55 7.01 -7.10 4.10
C LEU A 55 5.59 -7.22 3.58
N VAL A 56 5.02 -6.10 3.10
CA VAL A 56 3.73 -6.12 2.40
C VAL A 56 3.98 -5.99 0.91
N VAL A 57 3.68 -7.04 0.16
CA VAL A 57 3.81 -7.06 -1.30
C VAL A 57 2.46 -6.71 -1.91
N TYR A 58 2.45 -5.82 -2.89
CA TYR A 58 1.29 -5.56 -3.74
C TYR A 58 1.64 -5.94 -5.17
N HIS A 59 0.80 -6.74 -5.81
CA HIS A 59 0.99 -7.14 -7.20
C HIS A 59 -0.34 -7.12 -7.95
N ALA A 60 -0.29 -6.86 -9.25
CA ALA A 60 -1.43 -7.00 -10.13
C ALA A 60 -1.47 -8.41 -10.74
N GLU A 61 -2.65 -8.84 -11.17
CA GLU A 61 -2.76 -10.03 -12.02
C GLU A 61 -1.98 -9.78 -13.33
N PRO A 62 -1.15 -10.72 -13.81
CA PRO A 62 -0.46 -10.58 -15.10
C PRO A 62 -1.42 -10.25 -16.24
N ASP A 63 -0.93 -9.47 -17.22
CA ASP A 63 -1.67 -9.02 -18.41
C ASP A 63 -2.94 -8.18 -18.14
N SER A 64 -3.23 -7.83 -16.87
CA SER A 64 -4.38 -6.99 -16.51
C SER A 64 -4.12 -5.49 -16.74
N GLU A 65 -5.20 -4.71 -16.82
CA GLU A 65 -5.11 -3.24 -16.81
C GLU A 65 -4.39 -2.72 -15.55
N SER A 66 -4.57 -3.39 -14.41
CA SER A 66 -3.88 -3.04 -13.18
C SER A 66 -2.36 -3.30 -13.27
N ALA A 67 -1.92 -4.32 -14.01
CA ALA A 67 -0.50 -4.56 -14.25
C ALA A 67 0.11 -3.48 -15.15
N GLN A 68 -0.62 -3.07 -16.19
CA GLN A 68 -0.21 -1.97 -17.07
C GLN A 68 -0.12 -0.64 -16.32
N ALA A 69 -1.13 -0.34 -15.48
CA ALA A 69 -1.15 0.84 -14.63
C ALA A 69 -0.01 0.85 -13.61
N LEU A 70 0.27 -0.30 -12.98
CA LEU A 70 1.38 -0.44 -12.03
C LEU A 70 2.75 -0.25 -12.71
N HIS A 71 2.93 -0.80 -13.91
CA HIS A 71 4.13 -0.57 -14.71
C HIS A 71 4.31 0.91 -15.09
N LEU A 72 3.22 1.59 -15.49
CA LEU A 72 3.26 3.01 -15.78
C LEU A 72 3.67 3.84 -14.56
N LEU A 73 3.11 3.56 -13.38
CA LEU A 73 3.53 4.21 -12.13
C LEU A 73 5.01 3.97 -11.81
N ALA A 74 5.50 2.74 -11.98
CA ALA A 74 6.89 2.41 -11.73
C ALA A 74 7.85 3.19 -12.66
N SER A 75 7.43 3.44 -13.90
CA SER A 75 8.23 4.22 -14.87
C SER A 75 8.45 5.67 -14.43
N TRP A 76 7.47 6.31 -13.79
CA TRP A 76 7.63 7.67 -13.25
C TRP A 76 8.50 7.73 -11.99
N GLY A 77 8.44 6.70 -11.15
CA GLY A 77 9.30 6.59 -9.95
C GLY A 77 10.77 6.37 -10.30
N ALA A 78 11.06 5.66 -11.40
CA ALA A 78 12.43 5.42 -11.86
C ALA A 78 13.17 6.72 -12.25
N ASP A 79 12.46 7.71 -12.79
CA ASP A 79 13.02 9.04 -13.07
C ASP A 79 13.31 9.81 -11.77
N ALA A 80 12.47 9.66 -10.74
CA ALA A 80 12.69 10.29 -9.43
C ALA A 80 13.87 9.65 -8.65
N VAL A 81 14.01 8.32 -8.68
CA VAL A 81 15.16 7.61 -8.06
C VAL A 81 16.47 7.93 -8.78
N ARG A 82 16.46 8.06 -10.11
CA ARG A 82 17.65 8.49 -10.88
C ARG A 82 18.06 9.93 -10.60
N ALA A 83 17.11 10.82 -10.32
CA ALA A 83 17.39 12.20 -9.92
C ALA A 83 18.01 12.29 -8.52
N ASP A 84 17.64 11.39 -7.60
CA ASP A 84 18.19 11.31 -6.24
C ASP A 84 19.63 10.76 -6.21
N VAL A 85 19.95 9.76 -7.04
CA VAL A 85 21.31 9.17 -7.12
C VAL A 85 22.33 10.08 -7.82
N GLY A 86 21.87 11.07 -8.60
CA GLY A 86 22.76 12.04 -9.28
C GLY A 86 23.18 13.24 -8.42
N GLY A 87 22.75 13.31 -7.16
CA GLY A 87 22.97 14.44 -6.25
C GLY A 87 23.94 14.17 -5.09
N ALA A 88 24.69 13.07 -5.12
CA ALA A 88 25.71 12.72 -4.11
C ALA A 88 27.14 12.92 -4.63
#